data_AF-A0A956RW25-F1
#
_entry.id   AF-A0A956RW25-F1
#
_cell.length_a   1.000
_cell.length_b   1.000
_cell.length_c   1.000
_cell.angle_alpha   90.00
_cell.angle_beta   90.00
_cell.angle_gamma   90.00
#
_symmetry.space_group_name_H-M   'P 1'
#
loop_
_entity.id
_entity.type
_entity.pdbx_description
1 polymer ?
#
loop_
_entity_poly.entity_id
_entity_poly.type
_entity_poly.pdbx_seq_one_letter_code
_entity_poly.pdbx_strand_id
1 'polypeptide(L)'
;MYELPYPSPIKSMLLVAVGFALGLGIIMYDANSTVESQEFTSTPQFTVWLFLIGTQMALWILTAIPLWKSLAQFRDYFASNKREILLSSFVFVIPLILYAFVYNPDSPPLAHQRLKVILLTVLGYIIPLLSVIGIWLIQIALRDSFKKSKTDEENIAKFLNLQMYLKRFLAIAGTIIGVATLTTGALRNARLALNPDLNMPPELILIYGAFFSAVLALAYLPAYATLQAKGRLLCESFLPMPSPKSEEWKNWYSKRETLENLLNLNISTKESCRIGAAILAPLTGGFISVFLGS
;
A
#
# COMPACT_ATOMS: atom_id res chain seq x y z
N MET A 1 -2.25 -13.61 23.35
CA MET A 1 -3.20 -12.52 23.01
C MET A 1 -2.34 -11.33 22.59
N TYR A 2 -2.17 -11.09 21.29
CA TYR A 2 -1.36 -9.96 20.81
C TYR A 2 -2.19 -8.68 20.92
N GLU A 3 -1.76 -7.72 21.73
CA GLU A 3 -2.31 -6.37 21.66
C GLU A 3 -2.11 -5.86 20.23
N LEU A 4 -3.22 -5.48 19.59
CA LEU A 4 -3.13 -4.86 18.28
C LEU A 4 -2.29 -3.59 18.43
N PRO A 5 -1.29 -3.34 17.56
CA PRO A 5 -0.37 -2.21 17.68
C PRO A 5 -1.03 -0.89 17.27
N TYR A 6 -2.34 -0.76 17.45
CA TYR A 6 -3.11 0.44 17.12
C TYR A 6 -3.19 1.36 18.35
N PRO A 7 -3.13 2.68 18.14
CA PRO A 7 -3.41 3.63 19.20
C PRO A 7 -4.85 3.46 19.71
N SER A 8 -5.12 3.92 20.92
CA SER A 8 -6.52 4.07 21.38
C SER A 8 -7.32 4.97 20.41
N PRO A 9 -8.65 4.87 20.36
CA PRO A 9 -9.47 5.66 19.44
C PRO A 9 -9.17 7.16 19.51
N ILE A 10 -9.04 7.71 20.72
CA ILE A 10 -8.68 9.13 20.94
C ILE A 10 -7.31 9.46 20.36
N LYS A 11 -6.29 8.62 20.60
CA LYS A 11 -4.95 8.83 20.04
C LYS A 11 -4.97 8.78 18.50
N SER A 12 -5.76 7.87 17.93
CA SER A 12 -5.91 7.76 16.47
C SER A 12 -6.57 9.03 15.89
N MET A 13 -7.63 9.54 16.52
CA MET A 13 -8.28 10.79 16.12
C MET A 13 -7.32 11.98 16.20
N LEU A 14 -6.53 12.08 17.28
CA LEU A 14 -5.53 13.13 17.43
C LEU A 14 -4.43 13.05 16.35
N LEU A 15 -3.91 11.86 16.05
CA LEU A 15 -2.93 11.67 14.99
C LEU A 15 -3.47 12.06 13.61
N VAL A 16 -4.73 11.72 13.33
CA VAL A 16 -5.43 12.11 12.09
C VAL A 16 -5.57 13.63 12.02
N ALA A 17 -6.04 14.28 13.08
CA ALA A 17 -6.20 15.74 13.11
C ALA A 17 -4.86 16.47 12.94
N VAL A 18 -3.81 16.01 13.63
CA VAL A 18 -2.46 16.57 13.50
C VAL A 18 -1.92 16.38 12.09
N GLY A 19 -2.02 15.17 11.53
CA GLY A 19 -1.55 14.92 10.16
C GLY A 19 -2.31 15.74 9.12
N PHE A 20 -3.63 15.85 9.27
CA PHE A 20 -4.45 16.69 8.40
C PHE A 20 -4.01 18.16 8.45
N ALA A 21 -3.89 18.72 9.65
CA ALA A 21 -3.45 20.10 9.85
C ALA A 21 -2.03 20.35 9.32
N LEU A 22 -1.10 19.40 9.49
CA LEU A 22 0.25 19.48 8.94
C LEU A 22 0.25 19.50 7.41
N GLY A 23 -0.55 18.64 6.77
CA GLY A 23 -0.69 18.62 5.31
C GLY A 23 -1.20 19.95 4.77
N LEU A 24 -2.22 20.51 5.42
CA LEU A 24 -2.74 21.85 5.09
C LEU A 24 -1.67 22.93 5.29
N GLY A 25 -1.01 22.93 6.45
CA GLY A 25 0.01 23.92 6.81
C GLY A 25 1.18 23.95 5.83
N ILE A 26 1.66 22.79 5.38
CA ILE A 26 2.76 22.69 4.40
C ILE A 26 2.38 23.36 3.07
N ILE A 27 1.16 23.14 2.58
CA ILE A 27 0.71 23.71 1.30
C ILE A 27 0.41 25.20 1.45
N MET A 28 -0.32 25.58 2.50
CA MET A 28 -0.77 26.95 2.75
C MET A 28 0.33 27.88 3.24
N TYR A 29 1.46 27.34 3.70
CA TYR A 29 2.63 28.15 4.04
C TYR A 29 3.05 28.98 2.84
N ASP A 30 3.06 30.31 2.99
CA ASP A 30 3.43 31.25 1.92
C ASP A 30 2.49 31.22 0.69
N ALA A 31 1.27 30.69 0.81
CA ALA A 31 0.34 30.60 -0.32
C ALA A 31 -0.22 31.96 -0.80
N ASN A 32 0.03 33.04 -0.05
CA ASN A 32 -0.41 34.40 -0.41
C ASN A 32 0.74 35.29 -0.91
N SER A 33 1.96 34.76 -1.10
CA SER A 33 3.14 35.58 -1.41
C SER A 33 3.24 36.04 -2.86
N THR A 34 2.58 35.36 -3.80
CA THR A 34 2.53 35.74 -5.22
C THR A 34 1.09 35.85 -5.71
N VAL A 35 0.86 36.69 -6.72
CA VAL A 35 -0.47 36.86 -7.35
C VAL A 35 -0.99 35.53 -7.91
N GLU A 36 -0.12 34.78 -8.59
CA GLU A 36 -0.42 33.46 -9.15
C GLU A 36 -0.87 32.46 -8.08
N SER A 37 -0.24 32.50 -6.90
CA SER A 37 -0.59 31.62 -5.78
C SER A 37 -1.94 32.02 -5.16
N GLN A 38 -2.26 33.32 -5.10
CA GLN A 38 -3.56 33.80 -4.66
C GLN A 38 -4.67 33.37 -5.63
N GLU A 39 -4.44 33.53 -6.93
CA GLU A 39 -5.39 33.08 -7.96
C GLU A 39 -5.60 31.57 -7.89
N PHE A 40 -4.53 30.78 -7.80
CA PHE A 40 -4.62 29.33 -7.69
C PHE A 40 -5.40 28.89 -6.44
N THR A 41 -5.09 29.47 -5.28
CA THR A 41 -5.73 29.11 -4.01
C THR A 41 -7.20 29.53 -3.91
N SER A 42 -7.62 30.50 -4.74
CA SER A 42 -9.02 30.93 -4.83
C SER A 42 -9.93 29.95 -5.59
N THR A 43 -9.36 28.98 -6.31
CA THR A 43 -10.14 28.03 -7.10
C THR A 43 -10.83 26.97 -6.22
N PRO A 44 -12.09 26.58 -6.51
CA PRO A 44 -12.75 25.47 -5.80
C PRO A 44 -11.99 24.14 -5.91
N GLN A 45 -11.37 23.89 -7.07
CA GLN A 45 -10.59 22.70 -7.36
C GLN A 45 -9.34 22.58 -6.47
N PHE A 46 -8.69 23.73 -6.17
CA PHE A 46 -7.61 23.76 -5.19
C PHE A 46 -8.06 23.28 -3.82
N THR A 47 -9.27 23.67 -3.36
CA THR A 47 -9.79 23.24 -2.05
C THR A 47 -9.95 21.73 -1.98
N VAL A 48 -10.45 21.10 -3.04
CA VAL A 48 -10.56 19.63 -3.14
C VAL A 48 -9.20 18.97 -3.08
N TRP A 49 -8.23 19.48 -3.86
CA TRP A 49 -6.86 18.97 -3.85
C TRP A 49 -6.20 19.13 -2.46
N LEU A 50 -6.34 20.29 -1.84
CA LEU A 50 -5.80 20.60 -0.52
C LEU A 50 -6.38 19.67 0.56
N PHE A 51 -7.69 19.42 0.53
CA PHE A 51 -8.35 18.47 1.43
C PHE A 51 -7.76 17.04 1.28
N LEU A 52 -7.52 16.60 0.04
CA LEU A 52 -6.93 15.30 -0.24
C LEU A 52 -5.47 15.21 0.26
N ILE A 53 -4.67 16.28 0.13
CA ILE A 53 -3.33 16.35 0.72
C ILE A 53 -3.39 16.20 2.25
N GLY A 54 -4.31 16.92 2.90
CA GLY A 54 -4.55 16.78 4.34
C GLY A 54 -4.90 15.34 4.72
N THR A 55 -5.82 14.71 4.00
CA THR A 55 -6.22 13.32 4.24
C THR A 55 -5.06 12.35 4.04
N GLN A 56 -4.25 12.56 3.01
CA GLN A 56 -3.10 11.74 2.71
C GLN A 56 -2.04 11.82 3.81
N MET A 57 -1.74 13.02 4.31
CA MET A 57 -0.82 13.21 5.44
C MET A 57 -1.35 12.56 6.73
N ALA A 58 -2.65 12.69 7.01
CA ALA A 58 -3.30 12.02 8.12
C ALA A 58 -3.16 10.48 8.05
N LEU A 59 -3.35 9.91 6.85
CA LEU A 59 -3.17 8.48 6.62
C LEU A 59 -1.72 8.03 6.83
N TRP A 60 -0.74 8.81 6.38
CA TRP A 60 0.68 8.50 6.60
C TRP A 60 1.02 8.43 8.08
N ILE A 61 0.63 9.44 8.87
CA ILE A 61 0.92 9.48 10.30
C ILE A 61 0.21 8.33 11.04
N LEU A 62 -1.06 8.10 10.72
CA LEU A 62 -1.85 7.04 11.35
C LEU A 62 -1.26 5.64 11.09
N THR A 63 -0.75 5.41 9.88
CA THR A 63 -0.24 4.10 9.46
C THR A 63 1.25 3.89 9.77
N ALA A 64 2.04 4.95 9.91
CA ALA A 64 3.49 4.86 10.12
C ALA A 64 3.89 4.04 11.35
N ILE A 65 3.28 4.32 12.52
CA ILE A 65 3.59 3.63 13.78
C ILE A 65 3.30 2.12 13.70
N PRO A 66 2.08 1.68 13.35
CA PRO A 66 1.78 0.25 13.24
C PRO A 66 2.63 -0.45 12.17
N LEU A 67 2.93 0.23 11.07
CA LEU A 67 3.76 -0.29 10.00
C LEU A 67 5.20 -0.53 10.49
N TRP A 68 5.77 0.45 11.17
CA TRP A 68 7.12 0.36 11.73
C TRP A 68 7.24 -0.78 12.74
N LYS A 69 6.28 -0.90 13.67
CA LYS A 69 6.24 -2.00 14.64
C LYS A 69 6.13 -3.37 13.97
N SER A 70 5.36 -3.47 12.88
CA SER A 70 5.23 -4.72 12.11
C SER A 70 6.54 -5.07 11.41
N LEU A 71 7.19 -4.10 10.78
CA LEU A 71 8.49 -4.31 10.11
C LEU A 71 9.61 -4.66 11.07
N ALA A 72 9.62 -4.08 12.27
CA ALA A 72 10.62 -4.38 13.29
C ALA A 72 10.66 -5.87 13.68
N GLN A 73 9.53 -6.59 13.57
CA GLN A 73 9.47 -8.04 13.82
C GLN A 73 10.22 -8.87 12.76
N PHE A 74 10.51 -8.27 11.60
CA PHE A 74 11.22 -8.92 10.49
C PHE A 74 12.65 -8.40 10.32
N ARG A 75 13.21 -7.72 11.33
CA ARG A 75 14.57 -7.14 11.28
C ARG A 75 15.64 -8.15 10.89
N ASP A 76 15.57 -9.37 11.41
CA ASP A 76 16.57 -10.40 11.16
C ASP A 76 16.54 -10.89 9.70
N TYR A 77 15.34 -11.02 9.12
CA TYR A 77 15.14 -11.33 7.70
C TYR A 77 15.64 -10.20 6.81
N PHE A 78 15.42 -8.94 7.22
CA PHE A 78 15.93 -7.77 6.51
C PHE A 78 17.46 -7.72 6.51
N ALA A 79 18.10 -7.92 7.67
CA ALA A 79 19.55 -7.89 7.79
C ALA A 79 20.23 -8.96 6.92
N SER A 80 19.62 -10.15 6.85
CA SER A 80 20.12 -11.28 6.07
C SER A 80 19.95 -11.10 4.55
N ASN A 81 18.96 -10.32 4.11
CA ASN A 81 18.58 -10.19 2.69
C ASN A 81 18.64 -8.75 2.18
N LYS A 82 19.42 -7.88 2.84
CA LYS A 82 19.48 -6.44 2.55
C LYS A 82 19.73 -6.10 1.08
N ARG A 83 20.58 -6.87 0.39
CA ARG A 83 20.94 -6.60 -1.01
C ARG A 83 19.76 -6.80 -1.95
N GLU A 84 19.02 -7.89 -1.79
CA GLU A 84 17.86 -8.20 -2.61
C GLU A 84 16.73 -7.17 -2.39
N ILE A 85 16.49 -6.80 -1.13
CA ILE A 85 15.49 -5.80 -0.76
C ILE A 85 15.86 -4.42 -1.31
N LEU A 86 17.13 -4.01 -1.18
CA LEU A 86 17.59 -2.71 -1.70
C LEU A 86 17.50 -2.67 -3.23
N LEU A 87 17.94 -3.73 -3.93
CA LEU A 87 17.84 -3.82 -5.39
C LEU A 87 16.38 -3.77 -5.85
N SER A 88 15.49 -4.49 -5.18
CA SER A 88 14.05 -4.50 -5.50
C SER A 88 13.40 -3.14 -5.22
N SER A 89 13.87 -2.42 -4.20
CA SER A 89 13.39 -1.08 -3.84
C SER A 89 13.71 -0.03 -4.90
N PHE A 90 14.74 -0.22 -5.75
CA PHE A 90 15.04 0.71 -6.84
C PHE A 90 13.90 0.82 -7.87
N VAL A 91 13.07 -0.21 -8.03
CA VAL A 91 11.90 -0.16 -8.92
C VAL A 91 10.91 0.93 -8.50
N PHE A 92 10.80 1.20 -7.19
CA PHE A 92 9.97 2.29 -6.67
C PHE A 92 10.53 3.68 -6.96
N VAL A 93 11.80 3.80 -7.33
CA VAL A 93 12.45 5.08 -7.64
C VAL A 93 12.21 5.47 -9.11
N ILE A 94 11.87 4.51 -9.99
CA ILE A 94 11.67 4.76 -11.42
C ILE A 94 10.63 5.87 -11.69
N PRO A 95 9.44 5.91 -11.04
CA PRO A 95 8.48 6.98 -11.28
C PRO A 95 8.96 8.34 -10.79
N LEU A 96 9.79 8.42 -9.74
CA LEU A 96 10.40 9.67 -9.30
C LEU A 96 11.35 10.21 -10.36
N ILE A 97 12.13 9.32 -10.96
CA ILE A 97 13.05 9.64 -12.04
C ILE A 97 12.26 10.11 -13.28
N LEU A 98 11.25 9.34 -13.70
CA LEU A 98 10.38 9.71 -14.82
C LEU A 98 9.67 11.03 -14.57
N TYR A 99 9.13 11.25 -13.36
CA TYR A 99 8.55 12.53 -12.97
C TYR A 99 9.56 13.66 -13.09
N ALA A 100 10.78 13.51 -12.56
CA ALA A 100 11.81 14.54 -12.63
C ALA A 100 12.26 14.86 -14.07
N PHE A 101 12.21 13.89 -15.00
CA PHE A 101 12.58 14.09 -16.40
C PHE A 101 11.43 14.63 -17.27
N VAL A 102 10.18 14.25 -16.97
CA VAL A 102 9.00 14.61 -17.78
C VAL A 102 8.32 15.88 -17.25
N TYR A 103 8.35 16.10 -15.94
CA TYR A 103 7.70 17.24 -15.30
C TYR A 103 8.67 18.42 -15.18
N ASN A 104 8.58 19.32 -16.16
CA ASN A 104 9.19 20.65 -16.07
C ASN A 104 8.05 21.66 -16.08
N PRO A 105 7.63 22.20 -14.91
CA PRO A 105 6.55 23.17 -14.90
C PRO A 105 7.09 24.50 -15.44
N ASP A 106 6.65 24.88 -16.64
CA ASP A 106 6.98 26.18 -17.24
C ASP A 106 6.54 27.36 -16.34
N SER A 107 5.54 27.15 -15.48
CA SER A 107 5.17 28.03 -14.37
C SER A 107 4.58 27.25 -13.18
N PRO A 108 5.22 27.25 -11.99
CA PRO A 108 4.66 26.66 -10.79
C PRO A 108 3.57 27.58 -10.19
N PRO A 109 2.30 27.13 -10.05
CA PRO A 109 1.22 27.96 -9.50
C PRO A 109 1.35 28.31 -8.00
N LEU A 110 2.25 27.66 -7.25
CA LEU A 110 2.47 27.96 -5.84
C LEU A 110 3.89 28.45 -5.58
N ALA A 111 4.03 29.41 -4.67
CA ALA A 111 5.33 29.79 -4.14
C ALA A 111 6.05 28.58 -3.52
N HIS A 112 7.33 28.43 -3.85
CA HIS A 112 8.19 27.32 -3.40
C HIS A 112 7.64 25.91 -3.71
N GLN A 113 6.77 25.78 -4.73
CA GLN A 113 6.11 24.52 -5.08
C GLN A 113 7.08 23.35 -5.24
N ARG A 114 8.25 23.58 -5.84
CA ARG A 114 9.24 22.51 -6.04
C ARG A 114 9.65 21.85 -4.72
N LEU A 115 9.92 22.65 -3.68
CA LEU A 115 10.29 22.12 -2.37
C LEU A 115 9.11 21.39 -1.71
N LYS A 116 7.90 21.98 -1.75
CA LYS A 116 6.68 21.39 -1.20
C LYS A 116 6.37 20.04 -1.86
N VAL A 117 6.44 19.98 -3.19
CA VAL A 117 6.20 18.77 -3.97
C VAL A 117 7.27 17.73 -3.70
N ILE A 118 8.57 18.08 -3.67
CA ILE A 118 9.63 17.12 -3.33
C ILE A 118 9.40 16.53 -1.93
N LEU A 119 9.12 17.37 -0.94
CA LEU A 119 8.89 16.92 0.44
C LEU A 119 7.69 15.97 0.53
N LEU A 120 6.55 16.35 -0.04
CA LEU A 120 5.35 15.51 -0.04
C LEU A 120 5.55 14.23 -0.85
N THR A 121 6.29 14.31 -1.96
CA THR A 121 6.61 13.14 -2.79
C THR A 121 7.50 12.17 -2.03
N VAL A 122 8.59 12.63 -1.42
CA VAL A 122 9.49 11.76 -0.64
C VAL A 122 8.72 11.08 0.50
N LEU A 123 7.96 11.85 1.28
CA LEU A 123 7.12 11.30 2.36
C LEU A 123 6.09 10.28 1.83
N GLY A 124 5.45 10.61 0.71
CA GLY A 124 4.45 9.77 0.07
C GLY A 124 4.99 8.47 -0.50
N TYR A 125 6.29 8.38 -0.78
CA TYR A 125 6.94 7.15 -1.23
C TYR A 125 7.43 6.26 -0.09
N ILE A 126 7.81 6.85 1.05
CA ILE A 126 8.35 6.08 2.18
C ILE A 126 7.32 5.05 2.67
N ILE A 127 6.08 5.45 2.93
CA ILE A 127 5.09 4.55 3.56
C ILE A 127 4.68 3.37 2.65
N PRO A 128 4.35 3.57 1.35
CA PRO A 128 4.11 2.47 0.42
C PRO A 128 5.33 1.57 0.24
N LEU A 129 6.54 2.14 0.14
CA LEU A 129 7.78 1.38 0.01
C LEU A 129 7.99 0.48 1.23
N LEU A 130 7.84 1.02 2.44
CA LEU A 130 7.90 0.24 3.68
C LEU A 130 6.86 -0.90 3.69
N SER A 131 5.66 -0.67 3.17
CA SER A 131 4.64 -1.72 3.05
C SER A 131 5.06 -2.82 2.08
N VAL A 132 5.63 -2.46 0.93
CA VAL A 132 6.11 -3.44 -0.05
C VAL A 132 7.33 -4.22 0.45
N ILE A 133 8.25 -3.57 1.15
CA ILE A 133 9.35 -4.25 1.85
C ILE A 133 8.78 -5.28 2.83
N GLY A 134 7.70 -4.94 3.56
CA GLY A 134 6.99 -5.87 4.43
C GLY A 134 6.46 -7.10 3.70
N ILE A 135 5.90 -6.93 2.50
CA ILE A 135 5.44 -8.03 1.64
C ILE A 135 6.60 -8.98 1.26
N TRP A 136 7.74 -8.43 0.81
CA TRP A 136 8.92 -9.22 0.47
C TRP A 136 9.51 -9.94 1.68
N LEU A 137 9.57 -9.27 2.85
CA LEU A 137 10.05 -9.88 4.08
C LEU A 137 9.17 -11.05 4.52
N ILE A 138 7.85 -10.97 4.33
CA ILE A 138 6.95 -12.09 4.59
C ILE A 138 7.22 -13.25 3.63
N GLN A 139 7.44 -12.98 2.35
CA GLN A 139 7.79 -14.01 1.38
C GLN A 139 9.06 -14.75 1.80
N ILE A 140 10.09 -14.02 2.22
CA ILE A 140 11.35 -14.59 2.73
C ILE A 140 11.07 -15.40 4.01
N ALA A 141 10.33 -14.83 4.97
CA ALA A 141 9.99 -15.51 6.21
C ALA A 141 9.22 -16.81 5.95
N LEU A 142 8.28 -16.84 5.00
CA LEU A 142 7.55 -18.06 4.62
C LEU A 142 8.46 -19.13 4.03
N ARG A 143 9.48 -18.75 3.27
CA ARG A 143 10.47 -19.70 2.70
C ARG A 143 11.31 -20.35 3.80
N ASP A 144 11.65 -19.61 4.85
CA ASP A 144 12.55 -20.05 5.92
C ASP A 144 11.85 -20.69 7.13
N SER A 145 10.60 -20.33 7.39
CA SER A 145 9.94 -20.56 8.69
C SER A 145 9.70 -22.01 9.08
N PHE A 146 9.69 -22.94 8.12
CA PHE A 146 9.30 -24.34 8.36
C PHE A 146 10.50 -25.30 8.45
N LYS A 147 11.73 -24.79 8.45
CA LYS A 147 12.93 -25.62 8.59
C LYS A 147 13.34 -25.90 10.05
N LYS A 148 12.80 -25.15 11.04
CA LYS A 148 13.31 -25.11 12.42
C LYS A 148 12.25 -25.20 13.53
N SER A 149 10.96 -25.35 13.20
CA SER A 149 9.90 -25.38 14.21
C SER A 149 9.92 -26.69 15.00
N LYS A 150 9.64 -26.60 16.31
CA LYS A 150 9.58 -27.75 17.22
C LYS A 150 8.20 -28.37 17.32
N THR A 151 7.15 -27.59 17.07
CA THR A 151 5.77 -28.06 17.19
C THR A 151 4.88 -27.60 16.04
N ASP A 152 3.83 -28.37 15.93
CA ASP A 152 2.77 -28.33 14.94
C ASP A 152 1.86 -27.10 15.14
N GLU A 153 1.48 -26.79 16.38
CA GLU A 153 0.69 -25.60 16.71
C GLU A 153 1.44 -24.29 16.46
N GLU A 154 2.74 -24.25 16.76
CA GLU A 154 3.60 -23.08 16.51
C GLU A 154 3.68 -22.75 15.02
N ASN A 155 3.75 -23.77 14.16
CA ASN A 155 3.78 -23.61 12.70
C ASN A 155 2.49 -22.97 12.18
N ILE A 156 1.33 -23.43 12.66
CA ILE A 156 0.02 -22.89 12.28
C ILE A 156 -0.11 -21.44 12.75
N ALA A 157 0.20 -21.16 14.02
CA ALA A 157 0.12 -19.82 14.56
C ALA A 157 1.04 -18.84 13.81
N LYS A 158 2.27 -19.27 13.49
CA LYS A 158 3.22 -18.48 12.72
C LYS A 158 2.73 -18.23 11.29
N PHE A 159 2.16 -19.24 10.64
CA PHE A 159 1.58 -19.10 9.29
C PHE A 159 0.43 -18.08 9.28
N LEU A 160 -0.51 -18.19 10.21
CA LEU A 160 -1.66 -17.28 10.32
C LEU A 160 -1.20 -15.82 10.57
N ASN A 161 -0.17 -15.65 11.41
CA ASN A 161 0.42 -14.32 11.64
C ASN A 161 1.04 -13.73 10.37
N LEU A 162 1.82 -14.52 9.61
CA LEU A 162 2.40 -14.08 8.33
C LEU A 162 1.31 -13.73 7.31
N GLN A 163 0.25 -14.54 7.21
CA GLN A 163 -0.90 -14.25 6.37
C GLN A 163 -1.59 -12.93 6.76
N MET A 164 -1.79 -12.69 8.06
CA MET A 164 -2.37 -11.44 8.56
C MET A 164 -1.51 -10.23 8.20
N TYR A 165 -0.19 -10.29 8.42
CA TYR A 165 0.71 -9.21 8.04
C TYR A 165 0.70 -8.95 6.54
N LEU A 166 0.64 -9.99 5.71
CA LEU A 166 0.64 -9.86 4.25
C LEU A 166 -0.58 -9.07 3.78
N LYS A 167 -1.77 -9.44 4.28
CA LYS A 167 -3.03 -8.73 3.98
C LYS A 167 -2.99 -7.29 4.46
N ARG A 168 -2.40 -7.03 5.63
CA ARG A 168 -2.27 -5.69 6.20
C ARG A 168 -1.36 -4.80 5.35
N PHE A 169 -0.18 -5.27 4.97
CA PHE A 169 0.75 -4.50 4.13
C PHE A 169 0.14 -4.21 2.75
N LEU A 170 -0.55 -5.19 2.14
CA LEU A 170 -1.27 -4.96 0.88
C LEU A 170 -2.34 -3.88 1.03
N ALA A 171 -3.16 -3.94 2.08
CA ALA A 171 -4.24 -2.98 2.30
C ALA A 171 -3.69 -1.55 2.51
N ILE A 172 -2.63 -1.39 3.29
CA ILE A 172 -1.99 -0.08 3.51
C ILE A 172 -1.41 0.46 2.20
N ALA A 173 -0.62 -0.35 1.48
CA ALA A 173 -0.02 0.06 0.21
C ALA A 173 -1.08 0.47 -0.83
N GLY A 174 -2.08 -0.39 -1.05
CA GLY A 174 -3.16 -0.13 -2.01
C GLY A 174 -3.96 1.14 -1.67
N THR A 175 -4.25 1.36 -0.38
CA THR A 175 -4.95 2.57 0.07
C THR A 175 -4.13 3.83 -0.18
N ILE A 176 -2.85 3.85 0.20
CA ILE A 176 -2.01 5.05 0.05
C ILE A 176 -1.78 5.37 -1.42
N ILE A 177 -1.49 4.36 -2.25
CA ILE A 177 -1.32 4.54 -3.69
C ILE A 177 -2.63 5.00 -4.35
N GLY A 178 -3.77 4.44 -3.92
CA GLY A 178 -5.10 4.85 -4.38
C GLY A 178 -5.39 6.33 -4.11
N VAL A 179 -5.21 6.75 -2.85
CA VAL A 179 -5.37 8.15 -2.45
C VAL A 179 -4.36 9.05 -3.18
N ALA A 180 -3.10 8.62 -3.32
CA ALA A 180 -2.10 9.39 -4.08
C ALA A 180 -2.53 9.64 -5.53
N THR A 181 -3.02 8.60 -6.22
CA THR A 181 -3.48 8.71 -7.61
C THR A 181 -4.67 9.68 -7.72
N LEU A 182 -5.62 9.60 -6.78
CA LEU A 182 -6.75 10.52 -6.70
C LEU A 182 -6.29 11.96 -6.45
N THR A 183 -5.35 12.18 -5.52
CA THR A 183 -4.76 13.49 -5.22
C THR A 183 -4.04 14.06 -6.44
N THR A 184 -3.30 13.25 -7.20
CA THR A 184 -2.64 13.68 -8.45
C THR A 184 -3.66 14.15 -9.48
N GLY A 185 -4.80 13.46 -9.61
CA GLY A 185 -5.87 13.90 -10.49
C GLY A 185 -6.56 15.19 -10.03
N ALA A 186 -6.79 15.35 -8.73
CA ALA A 186 -7.30 16.61 -8.19
C ALA A 186 -6.32 17.77 -8.43
N LEU A 187 -5.00 17.54 -8.33
CA LEU A 187 -3.98 18.54 -8.67
C LEU A 187 -4.06 18.95 -10.13
N ARG A 188 -4.20 17.98 -11.05
CA ARG A 188 -4.37 18.26 -12.47
C ARG A 188 -5.57 19.18 -12.70
N ASN A 189 -6.72 18.84 -12.12
CA ASN A 189 -7.95 19.64 -12.27
C ASN A 189 -7.79 21.04 -11.68
N ALA A 190 -7.11 21.18 -10.53
CA ALA A 190 -6.79 22.49 -9.97
C ALA A 190 -5.90 23.33 -10.90
N ARG A 191 -4.88 22.72 -11.54
CA ARG A 191 -4.01 23.46 -12.47
C ARG A 191 -4.72 23.85 -13.75
N LEU A 192 -5.56 22.98 -14.30
CA LEU A 192 -6.36 23.30 -15.49
C LEU A 192 -7.43 24.36 -15.24
N ALA A 193 -7.95 24.44 -14.00
CA ALA A 193 -8.86 25.52 -13.61
C ALA A 193 -8.20 26.90 -13.63
N LEU A 194 -6.89 26.96 -13.35
CA LEU A 194 -6.10 28.20 -13.46
C LEU A 194 -5.66 28.49 -14.88
N ASN A 195 -5.19 27.47 -15.61
CA ASN A 195 -4.72 27.61 -16.98
C ASN A 195 -5.21 26.41 -17.83
N PRO A 196 -6.31 26.58 -18.60
CA PRO A 196 -6.89 25.53 -19.43
C PRO A 196 -5.98 25.04 -20.56
N ASP A 197 -5.03 25.87 -21.01
CA ASP A 197 -4.14 25.55 -22.13
C ASP A 197 -2.95 24.68 -21.72
N LEU A 198 -2.82 24.34 -20.43
CA LEU A 198 -1.77 23.43 -19.96
C LEU A 198 -1.91 22.06 -20.59
N ASN A 199 -0.84 21.59 -21.24
CA ASN A 199 -0.76 20.22 -21.77
C ASN A 199 -0.57 19.21 -20.63
N MET A 200 -1.66 18.90 -19.92
CA MET A 200 -1.71 17.88 -18.88
C MET A 200 -2.68 16.78 -19.30
N PRO A 201 -2.24 15.80 -20.11
CA PRO A 201 -3.10 14.70 -20.53
C PRO A 201 -3.59 13.87 -19.34
N PRO A 202 -4.90 13.54 -19.26
CA PRO A 202 -5.43 12.69 -18.18
C PRO A 202 -4.81 11.28 -18.16
N GLU A 203 -4.28 10.82 -19.30
CA GLU A 203 -3.61 9.53 -19.46
C GLU A 203 -2.41 9.38 -18.54
N LEU A 204 -1.71 10.48 -18.19
CA LEU A 204 -0.56 10.43 -17.27
C LEU A 204 -0.98 9.98 -15.87
N ILE A 205 -2.20 10.31 -15.41
CA ILE A 205 -2.71 9.87 -14.11
C ILE A 205 -3.03 8.38 -14.17
N LEU A 206 -3.61 7.90 -15.28
CA LEU A 206 -3.89 6.48 -15.48
C LEU A 206 -2.60 5.66 -15.53
N ILE A 207 -1.59 6.13 -16.28
CA ILE A 207 -0.27 5.49 -16.34
C ILE A 207 0.38 5.46 -14.96
N TYR A 208 0.29 6.54 -14.19
CA TYR A 208 0.79 6.61 -12.82
C TYR A 208 0.12 5.56 -11.92
N GLY A 209 -1.22 5.51 -11.88
CA GLY A 209 -1.96 4.52 -11.11
C GLY A 209 -1.68 3.08 -11.55
N ALA A 210 -1.67 2.84 -12.87
CA ALA A 210 -1.40 1.54 -13.46
C ALA A 210 0.01 1.02 -13.11
N PHE A 211 1.02 1.89 -13.16
CA PHE A 211 2.38 1.55 -12.81
C PHE A 211 2.46 1.05 -11.36
N PHE A 212 1.92 1.81 -10.40
CA PHE A 212 1.99 1.40 -9.00
C PHE A 212 1.13 0.17 -8.69
N SER A 213 -0.02 0.01 -9.34
CA SER A 213 -0.80 -1.24 -9.29
C SER A 213 0.02 -2.43 -9.78
N ALA A 214 0.74 -2.29 -10.90
CA ALA A 214 1.58 -3.36 -11.44
C ALA A 214 2.74 -3.71 -10.49
N VAL A 215 3.44 -2.70 -9.96
CA VAL A 215 4.52 -2.91 -8.98
C VAL A 215 4.00 -3.59 -7.72
N LEU A 216 2.85 -3.16 -7.19
CA LEU A 216 2.24 -3.77 -6.02
C LEU A 216 1.83 -5.23 -6.29
N ALA A 217 1.27 -5.51 -7.48
CA ALA A 217 0.94 -6.86 -7.90
C ALA A 217 2.18 -7.76 -8.02
N LEU A 218 3.26 -7.25 -8.63
CA LEU A 218 4.54 -7.97 -8.76
C LEU A 218 5.18 -8.26 -7.41
N ALA A 219 5.01 -7.40 -6.41
CA ALA A 219 5.44 -7.69 -5.05
C ALA A 219 4.53 -8.71 -4.34
N TYR A 220 3.22 -8.57 -4.48
CA TYR A 220 2.23 -9.35 -3.74
C TYR A 220 2.05 -10.77 -4.27
N LEU A 221 1.96 -10.95 -5.59
CA LEU A 221 1.64 -12.25 -6.20
C LEU A 221 2.65 -13.35 -5.83
N PRO A 222 3.97 -13.12 -5.88
CA PRO A 222 4.96 -14.13 -5.46
C PRO A 222 4.88 -14.46 -3.96
N ALA A 223 4.63 -13.45 -3.12
CA ALA A 223 4.45 -13.64 -1.67
C ALA A 223 3.20 -14.48 -1.39
N TYR A 224 2.10 -14.20 -2.08
CA TYR A 224 0.84 -14.93 -1.98
C TYR A 224 0.96 -16.37 -2.50
N ALA A 225 1.62 -16.58 -3.64
CA ALA A 225 1.88 -17.92 -4.16
C ALA A 225 2.73 -18.75 -3.18
N THR A 226 3.74 -18.12 -2.57
CA THR A 226 4.56 -18.76 -1.53
C THR A 226 3.73 -19.11 -0.29
N LEU A 227 2.84 -18.21 0.14
CA LEU A 227 1.90 -18.46 1.24
C LEU A 227 1.00 -19.66 0.94
N GLN A 228 0.39 -19.71 -0.24
CA GLN A 228 -0.47 -20.83 -0.66
C GLN A 228 0.28 -22.16 -0.70
N ALA A 229 1.48 -22.18 -1.30
CA ALA A 229 2.30 -23.38 -1.36
C ALA A 229 2.70 -23.88 0.04
N LYS A 230 3.12 -22.98 0.93
CA LYS A 230 3.48 -23.34 2.30
C LYS A 230 2.29 -23.80 3.13
N GLY A 231 1.12 -23.20 2.95
CA GLY A 231 -0.10 -23.64 3.61
C GLY A 231 -0.51 -25.04 3.19
N ARG A 232 -0.40 -25.38 1.90
CA ARG A 232 -0.66 -26.74 1.41
C ARG A 232 0.31 -27.77 1.98
N LEU A 233 1.60 -27.43 2.03
CA LEU A 233 2.61 -28.28 2.66
C LEU A 233 2.35 -28.51 4.15
N LEU A 234 1.85 -27.49 4.86
CA LEU A 234 1.38 -27.67 6.23
C LEU A 234 0.22 -28.67 6.28
N CYS A 235 -0.85 -28.46 5.49
CA CYS A 235 -1.96 -29.41 5.45
C CYS A 235 -1.51 -30.86 5.17
N GLU A 236 -0.58 -31.04 4.25
CA GLU A 236 0.01 -32.35 3.93
C GLU A 236 0.82 -32.94 5.07
N SER A 237 1.55 -32.14 5.84
CA SER A 237 2.32 -32.64 6.99
C SER A 237 1.42 -33.04 8.16
N PHE A 238 0.35 -32.28 8.43
CA PHE A 238 -0.58 -32.57 9.53
C PHE A 238 -1.56 -33.70 9.22
N LEU A 239 -2.03 -33.74 7.98
CA LEU A 239 -3.08 -34.65 7.54
C LEU A 239 -2.63 -35.34 6.23
N PRO A 240 -1.64 -36.24 6.30
CA PRO A 240 -1.21 -37.02 5.14
C PRO A 240 -2.37 -37.84 4.59
N MET A 241 -2.46 -37.94 3.27
CA MET A 241 -3.59 -38.57 2.59
C MET A 241 -3.63 -40.08 2.88
N PRO A 242 -4.71 -40.60 3.50
CA PRO A 242 -4.89 -42.03 3.68
C PRO A 242 -5.30 -42.70 2.35
N SER A 243 -5.30 -44.03 2.31
CA SER A 243 -5.80 -44.77 1.15
C SER A 243 -7.25 -44.38 0.84
N PRO A 244 -7.62 -44.12 -0.44
CA PRO A 244 -8.99 -43.76 -0.82
C PRO A 244 -10.06 -44.80 -0.46
N LYS A 245 -9.65 -46.03 -0.17
CA LYS A 245 -10.55 -47.13 0.21
C LYS A 245 -10.66 -47.33 1.73
N SER A 246 -9.95 -46.56 2.55
CA SER A 246 -10.03 -46.70 4.01
C SER A 246 -11.32 -46.07 4.54
N GLU A 247 -11.86 -46.65 5.61
CA GLU A 247 -13.02 -46.09 6.32
C GLU A 247 -12.72 -44.70 6.91
N GLU A 248 -11.45 -44.41 7.16
CA GLU A 248 -10.96 -43.13 7.68
C GLU A 248 -11.02 -41.98 6.68
N TRP A 249 -11.19 -42.26 5.38
CA TRP A 249 -11.17 -41.26 4.31
C TRP A 249 -12.13 -40.08 4.56
N LYS A 250 -13.37 -40.36 4.98
CA LYS A 250 -14.37 -39.32 5.25
C LYS A 250 -13.97 -38.41 6.41
N ASN A 251 -13.44 -39.00 7.49
CA ASN A 251 -12.99 -38.25 8.66
C ASN A 251 -11.75 -37.40 8.33
N TRP A 252 -10.80 -37.97 7.59
CA TRP A 252 -9.64 -37.24 7.09
C TRP A 252 -10.05 -36.06 6.20
N TYR A 253 -10.96 -36.28 5.24
CA TYR A 253 -11.41 -35.23 4.32
C TYR A 253 -12.03 -34.06 5.09
N SER A 254 -12.91 -34.33 6.06
CA SER A 254 -13.55 -33.29 6.88
C SER A 254 -12.53 -32.50 7.73
N LYS A 255 -11.56 -33.18 8.34
CA LYS A 255 -10.47 -32.52 9.08
C LYS A 255 -9.60 -31.66 8.17
N ARG A 256 -9.29 -32.16 6.97
CA ARG A 256 -8.49 -31.46 5.98
C ARG A 256 -9.19 -30.21 5.48
N GLU A 257 -10.47 -30.31 5.12
CA GLU A 257 -11.27 -29.16 4.72
C GLU A 257 -11.33 -28.09 5.81
N THR A 258 -11.50 -28.51 7.08
CA THR A 258 -11.48 -27.60 8.24
C THR A 258 -10.14 -26.85 8.35
N LEU A 259 -9.02 -27.57 8.19
CA LEU A 259 -7.68 -26.97 8.25
C LEU A 259 -7.41 -26.06 7.05
N GLU A 260 -7.77 -26.46 5.84
CA GLU A 260 -7.62 -25.65 4.63
C GLU A 260 -8.46 -24.36 4.72
N ASN A 261 -9.65 -24.43 5.32
CA ASN A 261 -10.49 -23.27 5.60
C ASN A 261 -9.87 -22.35 6.67
N LEU A 262 -9.33 -22.91 7.76
CA LEU A 262 -8.62 -22.15 8.78
C LEU A 262 -7.43 -21.38 8.19
N LEU A 263 -6.65 -22.04 7.33
CA LEU A 263 -5.48 -21.46 6.67
C LEU A 263 -5.84 -20.56 5.47
N ASN A 264 -7.13 -20.44 5.12
CA ASN A 264 -7.65 -19.73 3.95
C ASN A 264 -6.98 -20.16 2.63
N LEU A 265 -6.77 -21.46 2.42
CA LEU A 265 -6.21 -22.01 1.18
C LEU A 265 -7.26 -22.14 0.08
N ASN A 266 -8.52 -22.31 0.49
CA ASN A 266 -9.66 -22.22 -0.41
C ASN A 266 -9.98 -20.74 -0.62
N ILE A 267 -9.50 -20.20 -1.75
CA ILE A 267 -9.73 -18.81 -2.10
C ILE A 267 -11.23 -18.65 -2.36
N SER A 268 -11.94 -18.07 -1.39
CA SER A 268 -13.32 -17.66 -1.64
C SER A 268 -13.33 -16.56 -2.70
N THR A 269 -14.37 -16.52 -3.54
CA THR A 269 -14.56 -15.49 -4.57
C THR A 269 -14.46 -14.06 -4.00
N LYS A 270 -14.85 -13.89 -2.73
CA LYS A 270 -14.76 -12.63 -1.97
C LYS A 270 -13.31 -12.23 -1.67
N GLU A 271 -12.44 -13.19 -1.35
CA GLU A 271 -11.02 -12.93 -1.05
C GLU A 271 -10.27 -12.49 -2.33
N SER A 272 -10.51 -13.17 -3.46
CA SER A 272 -9.99 -12.77 -4.77
C SER A 272 -10.44 -11.36 -5.16
N CYS A 273 -11.72 -11.05 -4.92
CA CYS A 273 -12.26 -9.72 -5.18
C CYS A 273 -11.61 -8.65 -4.30
N ARG A 274 -11.39 -8.93 -3.01
CA ARG A 274 -10.71 -7.99 -2.10
C ARG A 274 -9.24 -7.76 -2.47
N ILE A 275 -8.53 -8.82 -2.85
CA ILE A 275 -7.14 -8.73 -3.33
C ILE A 275 -7.10 -7.92 -4.63
N GLY A 276 -7.99 -8.23 -5.57
CA GLY A 276 -8.14 -7.47 -6.81
C GLY A 276 -8.45 -6.00 -6.56
N ALA A 277 -9.41 -5.70 -5.69
CA ALA A 277 -9.75 -4.33 -5.31
C ALA A 277 -8.58 -3.58 -4.67
N ALA A 278 -7.80 -4.23 -3.80
CA ALA A 278 -6.62 -3.60 -3.20
C ALA A 278 -5.51 -3.30 -4.22
N ILE A 279 -5.31 -4.19 -5.20
CA ILE A 279 -4.34 -4.02 -6.28
C ILE A 279 -4.82 -2.98 -7.30
N LEU A 280 -6.11 -2.96 -7.61
CA LEU A 280 -6.73 -2.10 -8.62
C LEU A 280 -7.22 -0.76 -8.04
N ALA A 281 -7.20 -0.56 -6.72
CA ALA A 281 -7.60 0.69 -6.08
C ALA A 281 -6.94 1.93 -6.72
N PRO A 282 -5.63 1.91 -7.07
CA PRO A 282 -4.98 3.00 -7.81
C PRO A 282 -5.64 3.29 -9.16
N LEU A 283 -5.98 2.25 -9.93
CA LEU A 283 -6.68 2.41 -11.21
C LEU A 283 -8.07 3.01 -11.03
N THR A 284 -8.83 2.57 -10.02
CA THR A 284 -10.14 3.17 -9.73
C THR A 284 -10.03 4.64 -9.33
N GLY A 285 -8.99 5.01 -8.57
CA GLY A 285 -8.71 6.41 -8.25
C GLY A 285 -8.39 7.24 -9.49
N GLY A 286 -7.60 6.67 -10.42
CA GLY A 286 -7.34 7.26 -11.74
C GLY A 286 -8.63 7.48 -12.54
N PHE A 287 -9.46 6.45 -12.69
CA PHE A 287 -10.74 6.56 -13.39
C PHE A 287 -11.67 7.63 -12.78
N ILE A 288 -11.88 7.60 -11.46
CA ILE A 288 -12.70 8.60 -10.76
C ILE A 288 -12.15 10.01 -11.01
N SER A 289 -10.83 10.19 -11.00
CA SER A 289 -10.24 11.50 -11.21
C SER A 289 -10.42 12.05 -12.64
N VAL A 290 -10.44 11.16 -13.65
CA VAL A 290 -10.68 11.53 -15.04
C VAL A 290 -12.14 11.95 -15.23
N PHE A 291 -13.09 11.21 -14.66
CA PHE A 291 -14.52 11.52 -14.79
C PHE A 291 -15.00 12.69 -13.92
N LEU A 292 -14.30 13.02 -12.83
CA LEU A 292 -14.57 14.24 -12.05
C LEU A 292 -13.96 15.51 -12.67
N GLY A 293 -13.11 15.36 -13.69
CA GLY A 293 -12.43 16.47 -14.38
C GLY A 293 -12.95 16.79 -15.78
N SER A 294 -14.00 16.09 -16.23
CA SER A 294 -14.70 16.31 -17.51
C SER A 294 -16.00 17.07 -17.30
#